data_AF-A0A4V2Z8Q8-F1
#
_entry.id   AF-A0A4V2Z8Q8-F1
#
_cell.length_a   1.000
_cell.length_b   1.000
_cell.length_c   1.000
_cell.angle_alpha   90.00
_cell.angle_beta   90.00
_cell.angle_gamma   90.00
#
_symmetry.space_group_name_H-M   'P 1'
#
loop_
_entity.id
_entity.type
_entity.pdbx_description
1 polymer ?
#
loop_
_entity_poly.entity_id
_entity_poly.type
_entity_poly.pdbx_seq_one_letter_code
_entity_poly.pdbx_strand_id
1 'polypeptide(L)'
;MEIEPQDTAASDGIWAEHLPALRAFLAAGTQWRFIAMGEGRMRAVGLDYTGVEVALNRAGIETTPRIWRDMQAIEIAARTALNEG
;
A
#
# COMPACT_ATOMS: atom_id res chain seq x y z
N MET A 1 -32.66 -19.05 20.87
CA MET A 1 -32.03 -18.05 19.99
C MET A 1 -31.13 -18.84 19.06
N GLU A 2 -31.68 -19.18 17.90
CA GLU A 2 -30.95 -19.88 16.85
C GLU A 2 -29.97 -18.86 16.27
N ILE A 3 -28.67 -19.11 16.44
CA ILE A 3 -27.64 -18.25 15.87
C ILE A 3 -27.58 -18.63 14.39
N GLU A 4 -28.18 -17.81 13.53
CA GLU A 4 -27.94 -17.88 12.09
C GLU A 4 -26.42 -17.87 11.85
N PRO A 5 -25.89 -18.74 10.99
CA PRO A 5 -24.49 -18.68 10.62
C PRO A 5 -24.26 -17.32 10.00
N GLN A 6 -23.51 -16.47 10.69
CA GLN A 6 -23.02 -15.23 10.12
C GLN A 6 -22.23 -15.61 8.88
N ASP A 7 -22.68 -15.14 7.72
CA ASP A 7 -21.95 -15.27 6.48
C ASP A 7 -20.59 -14.59 6.66
N THR A 8 -19.56 -15.38 7.02
CA THR A 8 -18.19 -14.91 7.25
C THR A 8 -17.52 -14.40 5.96
N ALA A 9 -18.24 -14.34 4.84
CA ALA A 9 -17.78 -13.77 3.58
C ALA A 9 -17.60 -12.24 3.60
N ALA A 10 -17.93 -11.55 4.70
CA ALA A 10 -17.72 -10.11 4.89
C ALA A 10 -16.61 -9.76 5.92
N SER A 11 -15.56 -10.58 6.08
CA SER A 11 -14.57 -10.40 7.17
C SER A 11 -13.23 -9.73 6.81
N ASP A 12 -12.93 -9.47 5.53
CA ASP A 12 -11.69 -8.76 5.15
C ASP A 12 -12.07 -7.48 4.40
N GLY A 13 -11.71 -6.30 4.93
CA GLY A 13 -11.99 -4.98 4.31
C GLY A 13 -11.28 -4.73 2.97
N ILE A 14 -10.93 -5.80 2.26
CA ILE A 14 -10.27 -5.84 0.96
C ILE A 14 -10.74 -7.10 0.22
N TRP A 15 -11.12 -6.94 -1.05
CA TRP A 15 -11.40 -8.11 -1.91
C TRP A 15 -10.12 -8.95 -2.08
N ALA A 16 -10.27 -10.28 -2.02
CA ALA A 16 -9.14 -11.21 -2.01
C ALA A 16 -8.16 -11.01 -3.18
N GLU A 17 -8.65 -10.55 -4.33
CA GLU A 17 -7.82 -10.29 -5.50
C GLU A 17 -6.86 -9.10 -5.35
N HIS A 18 -7.11 -8.19 -4.40
CA HIS A 18 -6.26 -7.04 -4.12
C HIS A 18 -5.28 -7.28 -2.96
N LEU A 19 -5.41 -8.40 -2.24
CA LEU A 19 -4.49 -8.76 -1.16
C LEU A 19 -3.01 -8.78 -1.58
N PRO A 20 -2.63 -9.29 -2.76
CA PRO A 20 -1.23 -9.26 -3.19
C PRO A 20 -0.68 -7.83 -3.34
N ALA A 21 -1.48 -6.92 -3.90
CA ALA A 21 -1.10 -5.52 -4.07
C ALA A 21 -0.98 -4.80 -2.73
N LEU A 22 -1.90 -5.05 -1.79
CA LEU A 22 -1.81 -4.52 -0.42
C LEU A 22 -0.54 -5.02 0.29
N ARG A 23 -0.23 -6.32 0.20
CA ARG A 23 0.98 -6.88 0.81
C ARG A 23 2.26 -6.27 0.21
N ALA A 24 2.31 -6.09 -1.11
CA ALA A 24 3.42 -5.42 -1.77
C ALA A 24 3.58 -3.97 -1.28
N PHE A 25 2.48 -3.21 -1.20
CA PHE A 25 2.50 -1.84 -0.69
C PHE A 25 2.97 -1.76 0.77
N LEU A 26 2.48 -2.66 1.64
CA LEU A 26 2.87 -2.68 3.05
C LEU A 26 4.36 -3.04 3.24
N ALA A 27 4.89 -3.97 2.42
CA ALA A 27 6.32 -4.29 2.42
C ALA A 27 7.18 -3.08 2.01
N ALA A 28 6.66 -2.25 1.11
CA ALA A 28 7.28 -1.01 0.63
C ALA A 28 7.08 0.21 1.56
N GLY A 29 6.33 0.07 2.66
CA GLY A 29 5.79 1.21 3.42
C GLY A 29 6.83 2.16 4.05
N THR A 30 8.09 1.75 4.14
CA THR A 30 9.19 2.59 4.66
C THR A 30 9.95 3.35 3.57
N GLN A 31 9.64 3.13 2.29
CA GLN A 31 10.39 3.65 1.14
C GLN A 31 9.84 4.97 0.60
N TRP A 32 9.13 5.75 1.42
CA TRP A 32 8.59 7.05 1.01
C TRP A 32 9.68 8.09 0.85
N ARG A 33 9.60 8.84 -0.26
CA ARG A 33 10.38 10.06 -0.45
C ARG A 33 9.58 11.26 0.02
N PHE A 34 10.23 12.09 0.83
CA PHE A 34 9.69 13.36 1.28
C PHE A 34 10.60 14.50 0.83
N ILE A 35 10.00 15.63 0.48
CA ILE A 35 10.71 16.90 0.29
C ILE A 35 10.38 17.81 1.47
N ALA A 36 11.40 18.52 1.96
CA ALA A 36 11.20 19.59 2.91
C ALA A 36 10.50 20.76 2.22
N MET A 37 9.43 21.21 2.82
CA MET A 37 8.76 22.46 2.50
C MET A 37 9.23 23.52 3.51
N GLY A 38 9.00 24.81 3.21
CA GLY A 38 9.20 25.86 4.21
C GLY A 38 8.40 25.60 5.49
N GLU A 39 8.80 26.26 6.59
CA GLU A 39 8.05 26.25 7.86
C GLU A 39 7.93 24.86 8.52
N GLY A 40 8.93 23.99 8.33
CA GLY A 40 8.98 22.66 8.97
C GLY A 40 7.97 21.65 8.42
N ARG A 41 7.28 21.98 7.32
CA ARG A 41 6.35 21.07 6.64
C ARG A 41 7.12 20.09 5.76
N MET A 42 6.57 18.89 5.56
CA MET A 42 7.12 17.86 4.68
C MET A 42 6.04 17.46 3.67
N ARG A 43 6.42 17.22 2.42
CA ARG A 43 5.52 16.74 1.36
C ARG A 43 5.98 15.36 0.90
N ALA A 44 5.13 14.35 1.02
CA ALA A 44 5.38 13.02 0.45
C ALA A 44 5.25 13.08 -1.07
N VAL A 45 6.31 12.78 -1.83
CA VAL A 45 6.29 12.88 -3.31
C VAL A 45 6.00 11.56 -4.01
N GLY A 46 6.18 10.44 -3.32
CA GLY A 46 5.98 9.09 -3.86
C GLY A 46 6.96 8.11 -3.22
N LEU A 47 6.84 6.84 -3.58
CA LEU A 47 7.79 5.81 -3.20
C LEU A 47 9.11 5.97 -3.99
N ASP A 48 10.20 5.51 -3.39
CA ASP A 48 11.46 5.25 -4.09
C ASP A 48 11.41 3.85 -4.70
N TYR A 49 11.17 3.76 -6.01
CA TYR A 49 10.98 2.46 -6.65
C TYR A 49 12.21 1.54 -6.59
N THR A 50 13.42 2.09 -6.46
CA THR A 50 14.61 1.27 -6.22
C THR A 50 14.58 0.62 -4.84
N GLY A 51 14.28 1.38 -3.79
CA GLY A 51 14.06 0.85 -2.44
C GLY A 51 12.88 -0.13 -2.36
N VAL A 52 11.80 0.14 -3.10
CA VAL A 52 10.65 -0.77 -3.23
C VAL A 52 11.07 -2.11 -3.82
N GLU A 53 11.81 -2.10 -4.93
CA GLU A 53 12.30 -3.33 -5.56
C GLU A 53 13.14 -4.17 -4.58
N VAL A 54 14.02 -3.53 -3.81
CA VAL A 54 14.78 -4.22 -2.75
C VAL A 54 13.86 -4.79 -1.67
N ALA A 55 12.88 -4.02 -1.19
CA ALA A 55 11.96 -4.46 -0.14
C ALA A 55 11.12 -5.66 -0.59
N LEU A 56 10.58 -5.62 -1.81
CA LEU A 56 9.77 -6.71 -2.38
C LEU A 56 10.61 -7.98 -2.58
N ASN A 57 11.83 -7.83 -3.11
CA ASN A 57 12.77 -8.95 -3.26
C ASN A 57 13.13 -9.58 -1.91
N ARG A 58 13.38 -8.77 -0.87
CA ARG A 58 13.68 -9.27 0.48
C ARG A 58 12.47 -9.90 1.18
N ALA A 59 11.27 -9.46 0.83
CA ALA A 59 10.02 -10.05 1.31
C ALA A 59 9.60 -11.32 0.55
N GLY A 60 10.31 -11.69 -0.53
CA GLY A 60 9.95 -12.82 -1.38
C GLY A 60 8.64 -12.61 -2.16
N ILE A 61 8.30 -11.34 -2.45
CA ILE A 61 7.06 -10.99 -3.18
C ILE A 61 7.37 -10.89 -4.66
N GLU A 62 6.88 -11.85 -5.43
CA GLU A 62 6.92 -11.77 -6.90
C GLU A 62 5.92 -10.74 -7.42
N THR A 63 6.44 -9.76 -8.15
CA THR A 63 5.62 -8.66 -8.68
C THR A 63 5.26 -8.91 -10.14
N THR A 64 3.96 -9.07 -10.40
CA THR A 64 3.43 -9.06 -11.77
C THR A 64 3.04 -7.64 -12.19
N PRO A 65 2.90 -7.35 -13.49
CA PRO A 65 2.41 -6.04 -13.95
C PRO A 65 1.07 -5.63 -13.35
N ARG A 66 0.16 -6.59 -13.08
CA ARG A 66 -1.10 -6.33 -12.39
C ARG A 66 -0.86 -5.88 -10.94
N ILE A 67 -0.08 -6.64 -10.18
CA ILE A 67 0.23 -6.32 -8.77
C ILE A 67 0.91 -4.94 -8.69
N TRP A 68 1.85 -4.68 -9.59
CA TRP A 68 2.54 -3.39 -9.67
C TRP A 68 1.56 -2.22 -9.87
N ARG A 69 0.70 -2.31 -10.89
CA ARG A 69 -0.30 -1.28 -11.18
C ARG A 69 -1.27 -1.06 -10.00
N ASP A 70 -1.74 -2.15 -9.40
CA ASP A 70 -2.69 -2.09 -8.30
C ASP A 70 -2.01 -1.53 -7.02
N MET A 71 -0.72 -1.83 -6.80
CA MET A 71 0.10 -1.22 -5.73
C MET A 71 0.26 0.29 -5.94
N GLN A 72 0.49 0.74 -7.18
CA GLN A 72 0.57 2.17 -7.51
C GLN A 72 -0.75 2.91 -7.24
N ALA A 73 -1.90 2.25 -7.39
CA ALA A 73 -3.19 2.83 -7.01
C ALA A 73 -3.26 3.10 -5.50
N ILE A 74 -2.77 2.17 -4.68
CA ILE A 74 -2.67 2.34 -3.22
C ILE A 74 -1.69 3.48 -2.88
N GLU A 75 -0.54 3.54 -3.55
CA GLU A 75 0.44 4.62 -3.37
C GLU A 75 -0.17 6.00 -3.65
N ILE A 76 -0.94 6.15 -4.74
CA ILE A 76 -1.57 7.44 -5.06
C ILE A 76 -2.53 7.88 -3.95
N ALA A 77 -3.38 6.97 -3.46
CA ALA A 77 -4.31 7.26 -2.39
C ALA A 77 -3.58 7.58 -1.07
N ALA A 78 -2.58 6.78 -0.69
CA ALA A 78 -1.78 7.00 0.50
C ALA A 78 -0.99 8.31 0.42
N ARG A 79 -0.45 8.67 -0.76
CA ARG A 79 0.20 9.96 -0.99
C ARG A 79 -0.80 11.09 -0.78
N THR A 80 -2.03 10.98 -1.27
CA THR A 80 -3.03 12.03 -1.02
C THR A 80 -3.27 12.18 0.48
N ALA A 81 -3.56 11.10 1.19
CA ALA A 81 -3.78 11.10 2.64
C ALA A 81 -2.59 11.64 3.45
N LEU A 82 -1.34 11.25 3.11
CA LEU A 82 -0.13 11.75 3.77
C LEU A 82 0.09 13.26 3.63
N ASN A 83 -0.60 13.90 2.68
CA ASN A 83 -0.49 15.34 2.43
C ASN A 83 -1.80 16.09 2.66
N GLU A 84 -2.80 15.43 3.26
CA GLU A 84 -3.99 16.08 3.78
C GLU A 84 -3.65 16.69 5.15
N GLY A 85 -3.17 17.94 5.12
CA GLY A 85 -2.75 18.74 6.28
C GLY A 85 -1.94 19.98 5.87
#